data_AF-A0A059C871-F1
#
_entry.id   AF-A0A059C871-F1
#
_cell.length_a   1.000
_cell.length_b   1.000
_cell.length_c   1.000
_cell.angle_alpha   90.00
_cell.angle_beta   90.00
_cell.angle_gamma   90.00
#
_symmetry.space_group_name_H-M   'P 1'
#
loop_
_entity.id
_entity.type
_entity.pdbx_description
1 polymer ?
#
loop_
_entity_poly.entity_id
_entity_poly.type
_entity_poly.pdbx_seq_one_letter_code
_entity_poly.pdbx_strand_id
1 'polypeptide(L)'
;MAFSLKSEFIVALALILNAWAWHATSVRTLHESNIAEQHEQWMAQYGRTYKDQGEKEKRRAIFKKHLQFIEDFNASGNRTFKLGINQFSDLTDDEFIQSHTGYLASKQVKSRRNASLSQQYPSGDVPESIDWVEKGAANPIKDQGQCGSCWAFSAVAAVEGITQIKSGKLPVLSEQQLIDCDTKNNGCEGGLPDDAFQYIIQNQGITSEDTYTYQEMEGTCDSTKEAQQAAQITDFADVQPGEDELLKAVALQPVSVGIAAGGQEFRRYSGGVFNGDCGEQLDHAVVVVGYGTSEEGKFWKIRNSWGESWGEDGYMRIQRGGESSYGLCGIASQASYPIA
;
A
#
# COMPACT_ATOMS: atom_id res chain seq x y z
N MET A 1 43.42 10.71 60.16
CA MET A 1 41.96 10.64 59.90
C MET A 1 41.56 11.10 58.49
N ALA A 2 42.16 12.14 57.90
CA ALA A 2 41.78 12.62 56.55
C ALA A 2 42.03 11.64 55.37
N PHE A 3 42.98 10.69 55.50
CA PHE A 3 43.25 9.67 54.47
C PHE A 3 42.21 8.52 54.46
N SER A 4 41.60 8.19 55.61
CA SER A 4 40.57 7.12 55.71
C SER A 4 39.28 7.54 55.03
N LEU A 5 38.83 8.77 55.30
CA LEU A 5 37.63 9.35 54.68
C LEU A 5 37.74 9.42 53.15
N LYS A 6 38.92 9.78 52.60
CA LYS A 6 39.12 9.78 51.14
C LYS A 6 39.03 8.39 50.54
N SER A 7 39.58 7.37 51.21
CA SER A 7 39.51 5.98 50.77
C SER A 7 38.07 5.43 50.83
N GLU A 8 37.34 5.72 51.90
CA GLU A 8 35.94 5.32 52.08
C GLU A 8 35.01 5.98 51.03
N PHE A 9 35.23 7.26 50.71
CA PHE A 9 34.50 7.94 49.63
C PHE A 9 34.78 7.33 48.25
N ILE A 10 36.01 6.95 47.95
CA ILE A 10 36.36 6.32 46.67
C ILE A 10 35.71 4.93 46.56
N VAL A 11 35.71 4.15 47.64
CA VAL A 11 35.04 2.84 47.68
C VAL A 11 33.53 2.99 47.52
N ALA A 12 32.90 3.94 48.21
CA ALA A 12 31.47 4.20 48.07
C ALA A 12 31.10 4.64 46.64
N LEU A 13 31.88 5.54 46.03
CA LEU A 13 31.66 5.96 44.64
C LEU A 13 31.80 4.79 43.66
N ALA A 14 32.80 3.92 43.85
CA ALA A 14 33.00 2.73 43.02
C ALA A 14 31.83 1.73 43.16
N LEU A 15 31.32 1.51 44.38
CA LEU A 15 30.16 0.66 44.61
C LEU A 15 28.90 1.23 43.95
N ILE A 16 28.70 2.54 44.03
CA ILE A 16 27.60 3.24 43.36
C ILE A 16 27.73 3.05 41.84
N LEU A 17 28.87 3.41 41.24
CA LEU A 17 29.09 3.27 39.79
C LEU A 17 28.88 1.83 39.30
N ASN A 18 29.31 0.84 40.07
CA ASN A 18 29.01 -0.56 39.77
C ASN A 18 27.50 -0.83 39.85
N ALA A 19 26.80 -0.43 40.91
CA ALA A 19 25.35 -0.62 41.01
C ALA A 19 24.59 0.02 39.82
N TRP A 20 24.99 1.22 39.38
CA TRP A 20 24.42 1.86 38.18
C TRP A 20 24.73 1.08 36.90
N ALA A 21 25.96 0.59 36.73
CA ALA A 21 26.34 -0.23 35.58
C ALA A 21 25.54 -1.55 35.54
N TRP A 22 25.37 -2.22 36.68
CA TRP A 22 24.59 -3.46 36.80
C TRP A 22 23.09 -3.23 36.56
N HIS A 23 22.55 -2.12 37.03
CA HIS A 23 21.16 -1.76 36.76
C HIS A 23 20.94 -1.47 35.26
N ALA A 24 21.85 -0.70 34.64
CA ALA A 24 21.79 -0.39 33.21
C ALA A 24 21.91 -1.66 32.33
N THR A 25 22.80 -2.59 32.67
CA THR A 25 22.91 -3.87 31.96
C THR A 25 21.66 -4.73 32.15
N SER A 26 21.12 -4.82 33.37
CA SER A 26 19.90 -5.58 33.65
C SER A 26 18.68 -5.05 32.88
N VAL A 27 18.45 -3.74 32.89
CA VAL A 27 17.37 -3.09 32.14
C VAL A 27 17.53 -3.34 30.64
N ARG A 28 18.75 -3.22 30.11
CA ARG A 28 19.04 -3.54 28.71
C ARG A 28 18.72 -5.01 28.40
N THR A 29 19.14 -5.95 29.24
CA THR A 29 18.87 -7.39 29.00
C THR A 29 17.39 -7.72 29.03
N LEU A 30 16.61 -7.12 29.94
CA LEU A 30 15.16 -7.30 29.99
C LEU A 30 14.47 -6.72 28.75
N HIS A 31 14.90 -5.53 28.31
CA HIS A 31 14.38 -4.92 27.10
C HIS A 31 14.69 -5.78 25.85
N GLU A 32 15.93 -6.28 25.69
CA GLU A 32 16.26 -7.20 24.59
C GLU A 32 15.44 -8.50 24.65
N SER A 33 15.19 -9.04 25.85
CA SER A 33 14.35 -10.23 26.03
C SER A 33 12.90 -9.98 25.60
N ASN A 34 12.34 -8.82 25.95
CA ASN A 34 10.98 -8.43 25.55
C ASN A 34 10.87 -8.29 24.01
N ILE A 35 11.84 -7.64 23.36
CA ILE A 35 11.87 -7.52 21.89
C ILE A 35 11.98 -8.89 21.22
N ALA A 36 12.79 -9.79 21.78
CA ALA A 36 12.90 -11.16 21.26
C ALA A 36 11.56 -11.89 21.34
N GLU A 37 10.85 -11.81 22.46
CA GLU A 37 9.53 -12.42 22.63
C GLU A 37 8.50 -11.84 21.66
N GLN A 38 8.44 -10.51 21.51
CA GLN A 38 7.54 -9.86 20.55
C GLN A 38 7.84 -10.28 19.10
N HIS A 39 9.12 -10.44 18.75
CA HIS A 39 9.51 -10.93 17.43
C HIS A 39 9.06 -12.38 17.20
N GLU A 40 9.18 -13.27 18.19
CA GLU A 40 8.66 -14.65 18.06
C GLU A 40 7.14 -14.67 17.90
N GLN A 41 6.41 -13.84 18.67
CA GLN A 41 4.94 -13.73 18.56
C GLN A 41 4.53 -13.20 17.19
N TRP A 42 5.21 -12.16 16.71
CA TRP A 42 5.00 -11.61 15.37
C TRP A 42 5.31 -12.65 14.28
N MET A 43 6.43 -13.39 14.41
CA MET A 43 6.75 -14.45 13.47
C MET A 43 5.65 -15.52 13.42
N ALA A 44 5.12 -15.93 14.58
CA ALA A 44 4.03 -16.89 14.64
C ALA A 44 2.75 -16.35 14.01
N GLN A 45 2.42 -15.07 14.24
CA GLN A 45 1.25 -14.40 13.67
C GLN A 45 1.31 -14.34 12.15
N TYR A 46 2.48 -14.05 11.56
CA TYR A 46 2.65 -13.86 10.12
C TYR A 46 3.29 -15.08 9.41
N GLY A 47 3.37 -16.23 10.09
CA GLY A 47 3.93 -17.46 9.53
C GLY A 47 5.39 -17.36 9.08
N ARG A 48 6.19 -16.49 9.71
CA ARG A 48 7.56 -16.21 9.31
C ARG A 48 8.51 -17.32 9.74
N THR A 49 9.33 -17.77 8.80
CA THR A 49 10.42 -18.72 9.01
C THR A 49 11.67 -18.23 8.30
N TYR A 50 12.84 -18.57 8.82
CA TYR A 50 14.13 -18.10 8.28
C TYR A 50 15.08 -19.26 8.05
N LYS A 51 15.96 -19.10 7.06
CA LYS A 51 16.93 -20.12 6.63
C LYS A 51 17.83 -20.64 7.76
N ASP A 52 18.25 -19.74 8.65
CA ASP A 52 19.20 -20.01 9.72
C ASP A 52 19.07 -18.95 10.83
N GLN A 53 19.79 -19.18 11.93
CA GLN A 53 19.80 -18.30 13.09
C GLN A 53 20.38 -16.92 12.78
N GLY A 54 21.33 -16.82 11.86
CA GLY A 54 21.93 -15.54 11.46
C GLY A 54 20.93 -14.64 10.73
N GLU A 55 20.15 -15.20 9.81
CA GLU A 55 19.06 -14.48 9.15
C GLU A 55 17.98 -14.07 10.17
N LYS A 56 17.61 -14.96 11.08
CA LYS A 56 16.64 -14.64 12.14
C LYS A 56 17.10 -13.47 13.00
N GLU A 57 18.39 -13.41 13.34
CA GLU A 57 18.96 -12.30 14.11
C GLU A 57 18.99 -10.98 13.32
N LYS A 58 19.33 -11.03 12.02
CA LYS A 58 19.23 -9.87 11.11
C LYS A 58 17.78 -9.33 11.08
N ARG A 59 16.81 -10.22 10.88
CA ARG A 59 15.38 -9.88 10.76
C ARG A 59 14.83 -9.31 12.07
N ARG A 60 15.20 -9.89 13.20
CA ARG A 60 14.88 -9.35 14.53
C ARG A 60 15.44 -7.94 14.75
N ALA A 61 16.65 -7.66 14.26
CA ALA A 61 17.24 -6.34 14.38
C ALA A 61 16.49 -5.28 13.56
N ILE A 62 15.97 -5.66 12.38
CA ILE A 62 15.12 -4.81 11.55
C ILE A 62 13.76 -4.58 12.25
N PHE A 63 13.12 -5.66 12.70
CA PHE A 63 11.88 -5.62 13.47
C PHE A 63 11.97 -4.68 14.67
N LYS A 64 13.04 -4.80 15.46
CA LYS A 64 13.29 -3.93 16.62
C LYS A 64 13.32 -2.44 16.24
N LYS A 65 14.02 -2.09 15.15
CA LYS A 65 14.10 -0.69 14.70
C LYS A 65 12.73 -0.15 14.32
N HIS A 66 11.91 -0.95 13.64
CA HIS A 66 10.59 -0.55 13.21
C HIS A 66 9.61 -0.45 14.37
N LEU A 67 9.66 -1.40 15.31
CA LEU A 67 8.88 -1.34 16.54
C LEU A 67 9.17 -0.05 17.32
N GLN A 68 10.45 0.28 17.50
CA GLN A 68 10.84 1.52 18.18
C GLN A 68 10.33 2.76 17.43
N PHE A 69 10.46 2.81 16.11
CA PHE A 69 9.91 3.91 15.30
C PHE A 69 8.40 4.06 15.47
N ILE A 70 7.66 2.95 15.47
CA ILE A 70 6.20 2.92 15.67
C ILE A 70 5.82 3.43 17.06
N GLU A 71 6.53 2.98 18.10
CA GLU A 71 6.29 3.40 19.49
C GLU A 71 6.55 4.91 19.66
N ASP A 72 7.68 5.41 19.15
CA ASP A 72 8.04 6.82 19.22
C ASP A 72 7.04 7.70 18.45
N PHE A 73 6.64 7.26 17.25
CA PHE A 73 5.64 7.96 16.43
C PHE A 73 4.30 8.04 17.16
N ASN A 74 3.77 6.91 17.65
CA ASN A 74 2.47 6.86 18.29
C ASN A 74 2.47 7.59 19.65
N ALA A 75 3.59 7.60 20.38
CA ALA A 75 3.73 8.31 21.65
C ALA A 75 3.68 9.85 21.50
N SER A 76 4.05 10.39 20.33
CA SER A 76 3.99 11.83 20.05
C SER A 76 2.56 12.38 20.05
N GLY A 77 1.56 11.54 19.74
CA GLY A 77 0.13 11.84 19.84
C GLY A 77 -0.38 13.00 18.96
N ASN A 78 0.42 13.47 17.99
CA ASN A 78 0.13 14.68 17.21
C ASN A 78 -0.36 14.40 15.78
N ARG A 79 -0.71 13.16 15.47
CA ARG A 79 -1.12 12.71 14.13
C ARG A 79 -2.56 12.21 14.12
N THR A 80 -3.20 12.30 12.96
CA THR A 80 -4.57 11.83 12.69
C THR A 80 -4.62 10.34 12.34
N PHE A 81 -3.49 9.65 12.41
CA PHE A 81 -3.33 8.24 12.10
C PHE A 81 -2.33 7.57 13.03
N LYS A 82 -2.34 6.25 13.04
CA LYS A 82 -1.43 5.40 13.82
C LYS A 82 -0.59 4.52 12.91
N LEU A 83 0.56 4.16 13.43
CA LEU A 83 1.40 3.10 12.87
C LEU A 83 1.23 1.81 13.66
N GLY A 84 1.54 0.69 13.04
CA GLY A 84 1.49 -0.63 13.65
C GLY A 84 2.52 -1.57 13.05
N ILE A 85 2.87 -2.58 13.83
CA ILE A 85 3.59 -3.74 13.33
C ILE A 85 2.66 -4.48 12.37
N ASN A 86 3.19 -4.79 11.18
CA ASN A 86 2.50 -5.56 10.15
C ASN A 86 3.44 -6.61 9.54
N GLN A 87 2.99 -7.31 8.49
CA GLN A 87 3.76 -8.36 7.81
C GLN A 87 5.10 -7.87 7.25
N PHE A 88 5.32 -6.58 7.05
CA PHE A 88 6.55 -6.02 6.49
C PHE A 88 7.59 -5.61 7.54
N SER A 89 7.32 -5.88 8.81
CA SER A 89 8.12 -5.34 9.92
C SER A 89 9.56 -5.86 9.97
N ASP A 90 9.90 -6.93 9.26
CA ASP A 90 11.26 -7.48 9.16
C ASP A 90 11.99 -7.17 7.84
N LEU A 91 11.38 -6.40 6.93
CA LEU A 91 11.96 -6.03 5.64
C LEU A 91 12.68 -4.68 5.71
N THR A 92 13.83 -4.55 5.06
CA THR A 92 14.44 -3.23 4.85
C THR A 92 13.62 -2.40 3.85
N ASP A 93 13.96 -1.11 3.75
CA ASP A 93 13.32 -0.20 2.80
C ASP A 93 13.51 -0.65 1.36
N ASP A 94 14.75 -0.97 0.99
CA ASP A 94 15.08 -1.47 -0.35
C ASP A 94 14.41 -2.81 -0.64
N GLU A 95 14.41 -3.75 0.32
CA GLU A 95 13.75 -5.05 0.16
C GLU A 95 12.25 -4.86 -0.09
N PHE A 96 11.58 -3.97 0.65
CA PHE A 96 10.16 -3.68 0.48
C PHE A 96 9.87 -3.05 -0.89
N ILE A 97 10.56 -1.95 -1.23
CA ILE A 97 10.31 -1.21 -2.47
C ILE A 97 10.51 -2.13 -3.66
N GLN A 98 11.59 -2.91 -3.67
CA GLN A 98 11.89 -3.81 -4.78
C GLN A 98 10.83 -4.90 -5.01
N SER A 99 10.17 -5.38 -3.95
CA SER A 99 9.31 -6.58 -4.03
C SER A 99 7.81 -6.30 -3.92
N HIS A 100 7.39 -5.18 -3.33
CA HIS A 100 5.97 -4.91 -3.04
C HIS A 100 5.42 -3.64 -3.71
N THR A 101 6.22 -2.97 -4.55
CA THR A 101 5.76 -1.80 -5.32
C THR A 101 5.65 -2.16 -6.82
N GLY A 102 6.13 -1.34 -7.76
CA GLY A 102 6.21 -1.71 -9.18
C GLY A 102 5.42 -0.81 -10.13
N TYR A 103 5.01 0.38 -9.70
CA TYR A 103 4.44 1.39 -10.60
C TYR A 103 5.56 2.13 -11.32
N LEU A 104 5.55 2.10 -12.65
CA LEU A 104 6.55 2.74 -13.49
C LEU A 104 6.04 4.09 -13.98
N ALA A 105 6.11 5.10 -13.12
CA ALA A 105 5.57 6.44 -13.39
C ALA A 105 5.98 6.97 -14.77
N SER A 106 4.98 7.30 -15.60
CA SER A 106 5.23 7.80 -16.95
C SER A 106 5.80 9.22 -16.90
N LYS A 107 6.92 9.45 -17.61
CA LYS A 107 7.48 10.78 -17.84
C LYS A 107 6.70 11.59 -18.88
N GLN A 108 5.84 10.93 -19.67
CA GLN A 108 5.01 11.55 -20.70
C GLN A 108 3.56 11.14 -20.46
N VAL A 109 2.79 12.00 -19.80
CA VAL A 109 1.33 11.84 -19.67
C VAL A 109 0.70 12.09 -21.05
N LYS A 110 0.61 11.05 -21.88
CA LYS A 110 -0.12 11.11 -23.15
C LYS A 110 -1.61 11.00 -22.84
N SER A 111 -2.21 12.12 -22.48
CA SER A 111 -3.59 12.19 -22.04
C SER A 111 -4.58 11.65 -23.08
N ARG A 112 -5.13 10.47 -22.84
CA ARG A 112 -6.35 9.95 -23.48
C ARG A 112 -7.56 10.50 -22.74
N ARG A 113 -7.99 11.70 -23.14
CA ARG A 113 -9.12 12.37 -22.50
C ARG A 113 -10.44 11.77 -22.95
N ASN A 114 -11.29 11.44 -21.99
CA ASN A 114 -12.72 11.25 -22.26
C ASN A 114 -13.47 12.54 -21.95
N ALA A 115 -13.94 13.22 -23.01
CA ALA A 115 -14.70 14.46 -22.89
C ALA A 115 -16.02 14.31 -22.10
N SER A 116 -16.54 13.08 -21.99
CA SER A 116 -17.81 12.77 -21.29
C SER A 116 -17.77 13.04 -19.79
N LEU A 117 -16.61 12.88 -19.12
CA LEU A 117 -16.46 13.18 -17.69
C LEU A 117 -16.88 14.61 -17.34
N SER A 118 -16.42 15.56 -18.16
CA SER A 118 -16.70 16.98 -17.96
C SER A 118 -18.18 17.35 -18.17
N GLN A 119 -18.94 16.49 -18.85
CA GLN A 119 -20.35 16.71 -19.14
C GLN A 119 -21.27 16.19 -18.02
N GLN A 120 -20.87 15.12 -17.31
CA GLN A 120 -21.70 14.53 -16.26
C GLN A 120 -21.62 15.30 -14.93
N TYR A 121 -20.46 15.91 -14.61
CA TYR A 121 -20.31 16.79 -13.44
C TYR A 121 -19.61 18.13 -13.82
N PRO A 122 -20.30 19.05 -14.50
CA PRO A 122 -19.70 20.31 -14.96
C PRO A 122 -19.42 21.31 -13.83
N SER A 123 -20.04 21.13 -12.65
CA SER A 123 -20.07 22.16 -11.58
C SER A 123 -19.86 21.63 -10.16
N GLY A 124 -19.24 20.45 -10.00
CA GLY A 124 -18.84 19.99 -8.66
C GLY A 124 -19.96 19.46 -7.77
N ASP A 125 -21.16 19.19 -8.32
CA ASP A 125 -22.26 18.49 -7.64
C ASP A 125 -22.00 16.98 -7.52
N VAL A 126 -20.82 16.63 -7.01
CA VAL A 126 -20.51 15.26 -6.61
C VAL A 126 -21.11 15.00 -5.22
N PRO A 127 -21.48 13.74 -4.89
CA PRO A 127 -21.89 13.39 -3.53
C PRO A 127 -20.86 13.83 -2.48
N GLU A 128 -21.27 14.09 -1.24
CA GLU A 128 -20.33 14.45 -0.16
C GLU A 128 -19.41 13.27 0.22
N SER A 129 -19.92 12.05 0.07
CA SER A 129 -19.20 10.81 0.31
C SER A 129 -19.64 9.73 -0.67
N ILE A 130 -18.72 8.84 -1.03
CA ILE A 130 -19.01 7.64 -1.78
C ILE A 130 -18.10 6.51 -1.29
N ASP A 131 -18.65 5.30 -1.18
CA ASP A 131 -17.90 4.08 -0.91
C ASP A 131 -18.36 3.00 -1.89
N TRP A 132 -17.50 2.67 -2.86
CA TRP A 132 -17.79 1.64 -3.85
C TRP A 132 -17.73 0.23 -3.27
N VAL A 133 -17.06 0.04 -2.14
CA VAL A 133 -17.07 -1.24 -1.42
C VAL A 133 -18.46 -1.50 -0.84
N GLU A 134 -19.05 -0.50 -0.17
CA GLU A 134 -20.44 -0.60 0.35
C GLU A 134 -21.48 -0.74 -0.76
N LYS A 135 -21.20 -0.17 -1.94
CA LYS A 135 -22.04 -0.34 -3.15
C LYS A 135 -21.82 -1.69 -3.86
N GLY A 136 -20.97 -2.56 -3.33
CA GLY A 136 -20.72 -3.90 -3.85
C GLY A 136 -19.87 -3.94 -5.12
N ALA A 137 -19.12 -2.87 -5.42
CA ALA A 137 -18.25 -2.73 -6.61
C ALA A 137 -16.76 -2.91 -6.28
N ALA A 138 -16.45 -3.75 -5.29
CA ALA A 138 -15.09 -4.16 -4.96
C ALA A 138 -15.09 -5.60 -4.40
N ASN A 139 -14.20 -6.45 -4.91
CA ASN A 139 -13.98 -7.80 -4.39
C ASN A 139 -13.23 -7.79 -3.03
N PRO A 140 -13.09 -8.92 -2.33
CA PRO A 140 -12.19 -9.03 -1.16
C PRO A 140 -10.75 -8.58 -1.48
N ILE A 141 -10.01 -8.08 -0.49
CA ILE A 141 -8.61 -7.65 -0.68
C ILE A 141 -7.75 -8.85 -1.10
N LYS A 142 -6.81 -8.60 -2.01
CA LYS A 142 -5.81 -9.57 -2.45
C LYS A 142 -4.41 -9.14 -1.98
N ASP A 143 -3.45 -10.05 -2.08
CA ASP A 143 -2.04 -9.84 -1.74
C ASP A 143 -1.18 -10.11 -2.98
N GLN A 144 -0.38 -9.13 -3.41
CA GLN A 144 0.54 -9.25 -4.53
C GLN A 144 1.83 -10.00 -4.17
N GLY A 145 2.05 -10.31 -2.89
CA GLY A 145 3.26 -10.98 -2.43
C GLY A 145 4.54 -10.26 -2.86
N GLN A 146 5.56 -11.04 -3.24
CA GLN A 146 6.89 -10.53 -3.59
C GLN A 146 7.08 -10.27 -5.10
N CYS A 147 6.05 -9.74 -5.75
CA CYS A 147 6.05 -9.39 -7.16
C CYS A 147 5.66 -7.92 -7.33
N GLY A 148 6.39 -7.17 -8.16
CA GLY A 148 6.10 -5.76 -8.47
C GLY A 148 4.88 -5.55 -9.38
N SER A 149 3.75 -6.17 -9.02
CA SER A 149 2.55 -6.31 -9.85
C SER A 149 1.39 -5.41 -9.44
N CYS A 150 1.61 -4.43 -8.55
CA CYS A 150 0.58 -3.48 -8.12
C CYS A 150 -0.20 -2.82 -9.27
N TRP A 151 0.46 -2.59 -10.41
CA TRP A 151 -0.14 -2.08 -11.64
C TRP A 151 -1.26 -2.98 -12.17
N ALA A 152 -1.07 -4.31 -12.13
CA ALA A 152 -2.05 -5.30 -12.58
C ALA A 152 -3.22 -5.37 -11.61
N PHE A 153 -2.96 -5.42 -10.30
CA PHE A 153 -4.00 -5.39 -9.26
C PHE A 153 -4.85 -4.13 -9.33
N SER A 154 -4.23 -2.97 -9.55
CA SER A 154 -4.93 -1.69 -9.68
C SER A 154 -5.84 -1.67 -10.93
N ALA A 155 -5.33 -2.15 -12.07
CA ALA A 155 -6.11 -2.27 -13.29
C ALA A 155 -7.29 -3.23 -13.12
N VAL A 156 -7.05 -4.44 -12.62
CA VAL A 156 -8.08 -5.47 -12.38
C VAL A 156 -9.19 -4.94 -11.49
N ALA A 157 -8.86 -4.37 -10.32
CA ALA A 157 -9.86 -3.89 -9.39
C ALA A 157 -10.72 -2.74 -9.98
N ALA A 158 -10.14 -1.89 -10.84
CA ALA A 158 -10.90 -0.88 -11.57
C ALA A 158 -11.86 -1.50 -12.62
N VAL A 159 -11.41 -2.54 -13.34
CA VAL A 159 -12.23 -3.28 -14.33
C VAL A 159 -13.37 -4.04 -13.65
N GLU A 160 -13.11 -4.71 -12.54
CA GLU A 160 -14.13 -5.38 -11.73
C GLU A 160 -15.19 -4.40 -11.26
N GLY A 161 -14.76 -3.25 -10.72
CA GLY A 161 -15.65 -2.19 -10.25
C GLY A 161 -16.56 -1.63 -11.34
N ILE A 162 -16.02 -1.28 -12.52
CA ILE A 162 -16.85 -0.78 -13.62
C ILE A 162 -17.77 -1.87 -14.18
N THR A 163 -17.30 -3.12 -14.23
CA THR A 163 -18.12 -4.26 -14.69
C THR A 163 -19.34 -4.44 -13.79
N GLN A 164 -19.14 -4.33 -12.47
CA GLN A 164 -20.24 -4.35 -11.53
C GLN A 164 -21.21 -3.19 -11.74
N ILE A 165 -20.71 -1.97 -11.84
CA ILE A 165 -21.54 -0.76 -12.02
C ILE A 165 -22.41 -0.87 -13.28
N LYS A 166 -21.89 -1.46 -14.36
CA LYS A 166 -22.60 -1.58 -15.64
C LYS A 166 -23.52 -2.79 -15.74
N SER A 167 -23.12 -3.93 -15.20
CA SER A 167 -23.79 -5.21 -15.42
C SER A 167 -24.54 -5.77 -14.21
N GLY A 168 -24.26 -5.26 -13.01
CA GLY A 168 -24.76 -5.84 -11.75
C GLY A 168 -24.08 -7.17 -11.36
N LYS A 169 -22.99 -7.56 -12.06
CA LYS A 169 -22.14 -8.69 -11.69
C LYS A 169 -20.73 -8.21 -11.34
N LEU A 170 -20.22 -8.67 -10.21
CA LEU A 170 -18.85 -8.47 -9.78
C LEU A 170 -18.02 -9.74 -10.07
N PRO A 171 -17.33 -9.81 -11.22
CA PRO A 171 -16.42 -10.94 -11.48
C PRO A 171 -15.18 -10.84 -10.62
N VAL A 172 -14.51 -11.97 -10.36
CA VAL A 172 -13.14 -12.02 -9.83
C VAL A 172 -12.20 -12.29 -11.00
N LEU A 173 -11.42 -11.30 -11.38
CA LEU A 173 -10.58 -11.31 -12.58
C LEU A 173 -9.12 -11.66 -12.24
N SER A 174 -8.37 -12.09 -13.26
CA SER A 174 -7.00 -12.57 -13.13
C SER A 174 -5.97 -11.46 -13.29
N GLU A 175 -5.21 -11.16 -12.23
CA GLU A 175 -4.00 -10.34 -12.36
C GLU A 175 -2.88 -11.09 -13.08
N GLN A 176 -2.82 -12.42 -12.94
CA GLN A 176 -1.78 -13.26 -13.57
C GLN A 176 -1.81 -13.16 -15.10
N GLN A 177 -3.00 -13.11 -15.71
CA GLN A 177 -3.09 -12.93 -17.15
C GLN A 177 -2.40 -11.65 -17.59
N LEU A 178 -2.58 -10.54 -16.86
CA LEU A 178 -1.91 -9.28 -17.20
C LEU A 178 -0.41 -9.41 -17.05
N ILE A 179 0.06 -10.00 -15.94
CA ILE A 179 1.48 -10.19 -15.65
C ILE A 179 2.17 -11.01 -16.73
N ASP A 180 1.53 -12.07 -17.22
CA ASP A 180 2.13 -12.99 -18.19
C ASP A 180 1.96 -12.55 -19.65
N CYS A 181 0.88 -11.84 -19.98
CA CYS A 181 0.47 -11.60 -21.37
C CYS A 181 0.57 -10.13 -21.83
N ASP A 182 0.57 -9.16 -20.91
CA ASP A 182 0.76 -7.74 -21.28
C ASP A 182 2.23 -7.43 -21.55
N THR A 183 2.65 -7.66 -22.79
CA THR A 183 4.02 -7.43 -23.28
C THR A 183 4.50 -5.97 -23.27
N LYS A 184 3.63 -4.99 -22.97
CA LYS A 184 4.07 -3.60 -22.79
C LYS A 184 4.55 -3.31 -21.37
N ASN A 185 4.01 -4.03 -20.40
CA ASN A 185 4.47 -4.03 -19.03
C ASN A 185 5.58 -5.07 -18.84
N ASN A 186 6.23 -5.06 -17.68
CA ASN A 186 7.41 -5.89 -17.42
C ASN A 186 7.14 -6.89 -16.29
N GLY A 187 5.95 -7.51 -16.29
CA GLY A 187 5.57 -8.52 -15.29
C GLY A 187 5.78 -8.03 -13.84
N CYS A 188 6.65 -8.74 -13.09
CA CYS A 188 7.01 -8.39 -11.72
C CYS A 188 8.05 -7.28 -11.58
N GLU A 189 8.66 -6.81 -12.67
CA GLU A 189 9.55 -5.64 -12.67
C GLU A 189 8.78 -4.31 -12.79
N GLY A 190 7.46 -4.38 -12.95
CA GLY A 190 6.58 -3.23 -12.87
C GLY A 190 5.92 -2.82 -14.18
N GLY A 191 4.99 -1.89 -14.05
CA GLY A 191 4.13 -1.49 -15.16
C GLY A 191 3.21 -0.32 -14.87
N LEU A 192 2.29 -0.10 -15.81
CA LEU A 192 1.27 0.93 -15.81
C LEU A 192 -0.12 0.31 -16.03
N PRO A 193 -1.12 0.69 -15.21
CA PRO A 193 -2.51 0.28 -15.41
C PRO A 193 -3.07 0.62 -16.79
N ASP A 194 -2.61 1.70 -17.42
CA ASP A 194 -3.06 2.10 -18.77
C ASP A 194 -2.69 1.11 -19.86
N ASP A 195 -1.47 0.56 -19.81
CA ASP A 195 -1.03 -0.47 -20.74
C ASP A 195 -1.82 -1.77 -20.51
N ALA A 196 -2.15 -2.07 -19.25
CA ALA A 196 -3.03 -3.19 -18.91
C ALA A 196 -4.43 -3.02 -19.48
N PHE A 197 -5.05 -1.84 -19.31
CA PHE A 197 -6.35 -1.54 -19.94
C PHE A 197 -6.27 -1.66 -21.46
N GLN A 198 -5.19 -1.16 -22.06
CA GLN A 198 -4.96 -1.27 -23.49
C GLN A 198 -4.85 -2.73 -23.96
N TYR A 199 -4.15 -3.58 -23.21
CA TYR A 199 -4.07 -5.01 -23.47
C TYR A 199 -5.47 -5.64 -23.40
N ILE A 200 -6.25 -5.40 -22.35
CA ILE A 200 -7.61 -5.97 -22.19
C ILE A 200 -8.49 -5.62 -23.40
N ILE A 201 -8.43 -4.38 -23.90
CA ILE A 201 -9.17 -3.96 -25.10
C ILE A 201 -8.72 -4.75 -26.34
N GLN A 202 -7.41 -4.90 -26.54
CA GLN A 202 -6.84 -5.60 -27.70
C GLN A 202 -7.09 -7.11 -27.67
N ASN A 203 -7.03 -7.69 -26.47
CA ASN A 203 -7.34 -9.09 -26.22
C ASN A 203 -8.85 -9.38 -26.28
N GLN A 204 -9.69 -8.34 -26.40
CA GLN A 204 -11.15 -8.43 -26.36
C GLN A 204 -11.65 -9.03 -25.03
N GLY A 205 -10.97 -8.71 -23.93
CA GLY A 205 -11.37 -9.08 -22.58
C GLY A 205 -10.22 -9.53 -21.69
N ILE A 206 -10.62 -9.90 -20.48
CA ILE A 206 -9.78 -10.53 -19.47
C ILE A 206 -10.52 -11.73 -18.84
N THR A 207 -9.77 -12.76 -18.47
CA THR A 207 -10.27 -13.99 -17.84
C THR A 207 -10.44 -13.84 -16.33
N SER A 208 -11.04 -14.86 -15.72
CA SER A 208 -11.27 -14.96 -14.28
C SER A 208 -10.08 -15.53 -13.53
N GLU A 209 -9.96 -15.19 -12.25
CA GLU A 209 -8.98 -15.75 -11.31
C GLU A 209 -8.99 -17.29 -11.29
N ASP A 210 -10.18 -17.90 -11.29
CA ASP A 210 -10.33 -19.37 -11.31
C ASP A 210 -9.75 -20.04 -12.57
N THR A 211 -9.68 -19.30 -13.68
CA THR A 211 -9.16 -19.81 -14.96
C THR A 211 -7.65 -19.61 -15.03
N TYR A 212 -7.16 -18.47 -14.54
CA TYR A 212 -5.76 -18.07 -14.60
C TYR A 212 -5.31 -17.54 -13.23
N THR A 213 -5.05 -18.47 -12.32
CA THR A 213 -4.76 -18.18 -10.91
C THR A 213 -3.44 -17.45 -10.71
N TYR A 214 -3.41 -16.53 -9.76
CA TYR A 214 -2.22 -15.79 -9.34
C TYR A 214 -1.11 -16.70 -8.79
N GLN A 215 0.14 -16.42 -9.20
CA GLN A 215 1.32 -17.23 -8.89
C GLN A 215 2.44 -16.44 -8.21
N GLU A 216 2.28 -15.13 -7.96
CA GLU A 216 3.30 -14.25 -7.37
C GLU A 216 4.63 -14.20 -8.15
N MET A 217 4.60 -14.55 -9.44
CA MET A 217 5.77 -14.53 -10.31
C MET A 217 5.35 -14.37 -11.77
N GLU A 218 6.26 -13.88 -12.61
CA GLU A 218 6.07 -13.84 -14.05
C GLU A 218 6.22 -15.25 -14.65
N GLY A 219 5.20 -15.63 -15.43
CA GLY A 219 5.13 -16.89 -16.16
C GLY A 219 5.20 -16.67 -17.67
N THR A 220 4.77 -17.69 -18.42
CA THR A 220 4.59 -17.58 -19.87
C THR A 220 3.10 -17.46 -20.15
N CYS A 221 2.70 -16.49 -20.97
CA CYS A 221 1.30 -16.31 -21.37
C CYS A 221 0.66 -17.60 -21.89
N ASP A 222 -0.39 -18.05 -21.20
CA ASP A 222 -1.21 -19.19 -21.62
C ASP A 222 -2.35 -18.71 -22.55
N SER A 223 -2.10 -18.83 -23.86
CA SER A 223 -3.05 -18.44 -24.91
C SER A 223 -4.42 -19.16 -24.86
N THR A 224 -4.51 -20.33 -24.20
CA THR A 224 -5.79 -21.04 -24.06
C THR A 224 -6.62 -20.47 -22.91
N LYS A 225 -5.95 -20.05 -21.84
CA LYS A 225 -6.61 -19.40 -20.69
C LYS A 225 -6.99 -17.96 -20.99
N GLU A 226 -6.08 -17.18 -21.59
CA GLU A 226 -6.32 -15.75 -21.87
C GLU A 226 -7.51 -15.52 -22.81
N ALA A 227 -7.85 -16.51 -23.65
CA ALA A 227 -8.97 -16.46 -24.58
C ALA A 227 -10.35 -16.70 -23.93
N GLN A 228 -10.39 -17.15 -22.67
CA GLN A 228 -11.62 -17.43 -21.93
C GLN A 228 -12.11 -16.19 -21.18
N GLN A 229 -12.74 -15.27 -21.89
CA GLN A 229 -13.10 -13.95 -21.36
C GLN A 229 -14.21 -14.00 -20.29
N ALA A 230 -13.97 -13.34 -19.16
CA ALA A 230 -14.93 -13.16 -18.07
C ALA A 230 -15.48 -11.73 -18.01
N ALA A 231 -14.71 -10.74 -18.43
CA ALA A 231 -15.11 -9.34 -18.54
C ALA A 231 -14.46 -8.64 -19.73
N GLN A 232 -15.04 -7.52 -20.15
CA GLN A 232 -14.55 -6.71 -21.27
C GLN A 232 -14.69 -5.22 -20.93
N ILE A 233 -13.76 -4.42 -21.45
CA ILE A 233 -13.84 -2.96 -21.46
C ILE A 233 -13.70 -2.48 -22.91
N THR A 234 -14.28 -1.33 -23.22
CA THR A 234 -14.30 -0.78 -24.58
C THR A 234 -13.22 0.27 -24.80
N ASP A 235 -12.86 1.00 -23.75
CA ASP A 235 -11.80 2.02 -23.78
C ASP A 235 -11.28 2.29 -22.35
N PHE A 236 -10.36 3.23 -22.19
CA PHE A 236 -9.97 3.81 -20.89
C PHE A 236 -9.65 5.29 -21.06
N ALA A 237 -9.62 6.02 -19.93
CA ALA A 237 -9.31 7.43 -19.96
C ALA A 237 -8.47 7.89 -18.78
N ASP A 238 -7.67 8.92 -19.04
CA ASP A 238 -6.88 9.62 -18.04
C ASP A 238 -7.70 10.73 -17.38
N VAL A 239 -7.60 10.79 -16.06
CA VAL A 239 -8.09 11.92 -15.28
C VAL A 239 -7.06 13.04 -15.36
N GLN A 240 -7.52 14.28 -15.55
CA GLN A 240 -6.60 15.41 -15.50
C GLN A 240 -6.00 15.54 -14.10
N PRO A 241 -4.70 15.88 -13.96
CA PRO A 241 -4.10 16.04 -12.63
C PRO A 241 -4.84 17.08 -11.80
N GLY A 242 -5.18 16.73 -10.56
CA GLY A 242 -5.95 17.60 -9.66
C GLY A 242 -6.98 16.83 -8.82
N GLU A 243 -7.05 17.13 -7.52
CA GLU A 243 -8.02 16.47 -6.62
C GLU A 243 -9.48 16.66 -7.06
N ASP A 244 -9.84 17.82 -7.64
CA ASP A 244 -11.20 18.09 -8.12
C ASP A 244 -11.61 17.17 -9.29
N GLU A 245 -10.68 16.89 -10.19
CA GLU A 245 -10.92 16.02 -11.36
C GLU A 245 -10.94 14.55 -10.93
N LEU A 246 -10.04 14.16 -10.02
CA LEU A 246 -10.10 12.84 -9.38
C LEU A 246 -11.43 12.63 -8.64
N LEU A 247 -11.93 13.65 -7.93
CA LEU A 247 -13.18 13.57 -7.19
C LEU A 247 -14.37 13.27 -8.11
N LYS A 248 -14.43 13.94 -9.27
CA LYS A 248 -15.45 13.70 -10.30
C LYS A 248 -15.38 12.29 -10.86
N ALA A 249 -14.17 11.79 -11.14
CA ALA A 249 -13.97 10.45 -11.66
C ALA A 249 -14.38 9.38 -10.62
N VAL A 250 -13.95 9.53 -9.37
CA VAL A 250 -14.27 8.60 -8.27
C VAL A 250 -15.76 8.62 -7.94
N ALA A 251 -16.46 9.75 -8.13
CA ALA A 251 -17.91 9.81 -7.97
C ALA A 251 -18.68 8.92 -8.98
N LEU A 252 -18.04 8.47 -10.06
CA LEU A 252 -18.64 7.63 -11.10
C LEU A 252 -18.28 6.16 -10.98
N GLN A 253 -17.05 5.85 -10.55
CA GLN A 253 -16.53 4.48 -10.45
C GLN A 253 -15.21 4.45 -9.65
N PRO A 254 -14.70 3.27 -9.26
CA PRO A 254 -13.32 3.12 -8.79
C PRO A 254 -12.29 3.59 -9.84
N VAL A 255 -11.23 4.25 -9.38
CA VAL A 255 -10.19 4.86 -10.24
C VAL A 255 -8.81 4.35 -9.84
N SER A 256 -8.04 3.89 -10.82
CA SER A 256 -6.64 3.49 -10.62
C SER A 256 -5.77 4.74 -10.50
N VAL A 257 -4.86 4.77 -9.52
CA VAL A 257 -3.96 5.91 -9.26
C VAL A 257 -2.55 5.45 -8.95
N GLY A 258 -1.56 6.22 -9.42
CA GLY A 258 -0.18 6.12 -8.95
C GLY A 258 0.03 6.96 -7.69
N ILE A 259 0.70 6.40 -6.68
CA ILE A 259 1.05 7.07 -5.43
C ILE A 259 2.52 6.82 -5.08
N ALA A 260 3.09 7.71 -4.28
CA ALA A 260 4.30 7.40 -3.51
C ALA A 260 3.90 6.56 -2.29
N ALA A 261 4.54 5.41 -2.10
CA ALA A 261 4.26 4.49 -1.00
C ALA A 261 5.53 3.94 -0.31
N GLY A 262 6.74 4.33 -0.76
CA GLY A 262 8.01 3.94 -0.15
C GLY A 262 8.29 4.54 1.24
N GLY A 263 7.54 5.57 1.67
CA GLY A 263 7.69 6.23 2.96
C GLY A 263 7.59 5.27 4.16
N GLN A 264 8.36 5.53 5.22
CA GLN A 264 8.35 4.70 6.44
C GLN A 264 6.99 4.71 7.14
N GLU A 265 6.31 5.84 7.15
CA GLU A 265 4.99 6.01 7.76
C GLU A 265 3.91 5.28 6.94
N PHE A 266 3.93 5.41 5.61
CA PHE A 266 2.96 4.74 4.72
C PHE A 266 2.99 3.21 4.89
N ARG A 267 4.18 2.61 4.85
CA ARG A 267 4.34 1.15 4.94
C ARG A 267 3.87 0.55 6.26
N ARG A 268 3.86 1.34 7.33
CA ARG A 268 3.49 0.92 8.69
C ARG A 268 2.12 1.44 9.12
N TYR A 269 1.37 2.05 8.20
CA TYR A 269 0.02 2.53 8.50
C TYR A 269 -0.85 1.42 9.07
N SER A 270 -1.58 1.73 10.15
CA SER A 270 -2.52 0.81 10.80
C SER A 270 -3.94 1.35 10.93
N GLY A 271 -4.15 2.66 10.79
CA GLY A 271 -5.49 3.23 10.80
C GLY A 271 -5.53 4.74 11.03
N GLY A 272 -6.70 5.34 10.76
CA GLY A 272 -6.94 6.78 10.83
C GLY A 272 -6.77 7.48 9.48
N VAL A 273 -6.88 8.81 9.44
CA VAL A 273 -6.69 9.58 8.20
C VAL A 273 -5.21 9.94 8.06
N PHE A 274 -4.52 9.31 7.12
CA PHE A 274 -3.10 9.50 6.89
C PHE A 274 -2.78 10.89 6.36
N ASN A 275 -1.92 11.60 7.07
CA ASN A 275 -1.36 12.90 6.70
C ASN A 275 0.17 12.93 6.84
N GLY A 276 0.79 11.76 6.62
CA GLY A 276 2.20 11.50 6.86
C GLY A 276 3.09 11.59 5.63
N ASP A 277 4.33 11.15 5.81
CA ASP A 277 5.32 11.04 4.74
C ASP A 277 5.09 9.79 3.86
N CYS A 278 5.01 10.01 2.56
CA CYS A 278 4.78 8.96 1.56
C CYS A 278 6.04 8.56 0.79
N GLY A 279 7.12 9.34 0.90
CA GLY A 279 8.25 9.32 -0.03
C GLY A 279 8.09 10.32 -1.19
N GLU A 280 9.11 10.41 -2.04
CA GLU A 280 9.22 11.46 -3.05
C GLU A 280 8.75 11.06 -4.46
N GLN A 281 8.71 9.75 -4.76
CA GLN A 281 8.49 9.23 -6.12
C GLN A 281 7.27 8.32 -6.15
N LEU A 282 6.46 8.44 -7.20
CA LEU A 282 5.37 7.50 -7.45
C LEU A 282 5.97 6.14 -7.81
N ASP A 283 5.78 5.18 -6.91
CA ASP A 283 6.37 3.84 -6.99
C ASP A 283 5.31 2.74 -6.88
N HIS A 284 4.07 3.08 -6.50
CA HIS A 284 2.99 2.11 -6.26
C HIS A 284 1.68 2.49 -6.93
N ALA A 285 0.90 1.47 -7.33
CA ALA A 285 -0.42 1.64 -7.95
C ALA A 285 -1.51 1.09 -7.03
N VAL A 286 -2.54 1.88 -6.78
CA VAL A 286 -3.69 1.52 -5.93
C VAL A 286 -4.99 2.00 -6.56
N VAL A 287 -6.13 1.57 -6.02
CA VAL A 287 -7.45 2.03 -6.49
C VAL A 287 -8.10 2.93 -5.46
N VAL A 288 -8.52 4.13 -5.87
CA VAL A 288 -9.43 4.97 -5.08
C VAL A 288 -10.83 4.41 -5.23
N VAL A 289 -11.34 3.83 -4.15
CA VAL A 289 -12.67 3.19 -4.08
C VAL A 289 -13.69 4.06 -3.37
N GLY A 290 -13.30 5.25 -2.93
CA GLY A 290 -14.23 6.17 -2.30
C GLY A 290 -13.58 7.42 -1.74
N TYR A 291 -14.40 8.25 -1.14
CA TYR A 291 -14.00 9.42 -0.38
C TYR A 291 -15.09 9.78 0.63
N GLY A 292 -14.73 10.56 1.64
CA GLY A 292 -15.67 11.03 2.63
C GLY A 292 -15.08 12.10 3.53
N THR A 293 -15.75 12.29 4.67
CA THR A 293 -15.32 13.17 5.77
C THR A 293 -15.50 12.41 7.07
N SER A 294 -14.49 12.40 7.93
CA SER A 294 -14.56 11.92 9.31
C SER A 294 -14.24 13.05 10.29
N GLU A 295 -14.20 12.76 11.59
CA GLU A 295 -13.81 13.73 12.61
C GLU A 295 -12.36 14.23 12.40
N GLU A 296 -11.50 13.40 11.81
CA GLU A 296 -10.12 13.74 11.47
C GLU A 296 -9.98 14.53 10.16
N GLY A 297 -11.07 14.70 9.40
CA GLY A 297 -11.11 15.51 8.18
C GLY A 297 -11.56 14.75 6.92
N LYS A 298 -11.38 15.39 5.77
CA LYS A 298 -11.71 14.80 4.46
C LYS A 298 -10.66 13.77 4.06
N PHE A 299 -11.10 12.68 3.46
CA PHE A 299 -10.21 11.60 3.02
C PHE A 299 -10.60 11.00 1.66
N TRP A 300 -9.61 10.42 1.00
CA TRP A 300 -9.73 9.38 -0.01
C TRP A 300 -9.69 8.01 0.66
N LYS A 301 -10.53 7.06 0.24
CA LYS A 301 -10.41 5.65 0.64
C LYS A 301 -9.73 4.90 -0.49
N ILE A 302 -8.52 4.40 -0.23
CA ILE A 302 -7.78 3.57 -1.17
C ILE A 302 -7.90 2.10 -0.81
N ARG A 303 -7.92 1.27 -1.84
CA ARG A 303 -7.78 -0.18 -1.80
C ARG A 303 -6.36 -0.54 -2.20
N ASN A 304 -5.63 -1.23 -1.32
CA ASN A 304 -4.27 -1.67 -1.57
C ASN A 304 -4.23 -3.16 -1.99
N SER A 305 -3.06 -3.63 -2.41
CA SER A 305 -2.78 -5.00 -2.86
C SER A 305 -1.76 -5.72 -1.97
N TRP A 306 -1.70 -5.35 -0.69
CA TRP A 306 -0.75 -5.88 0.29
C TRP A 306 -1.41 -6.82 1.30
N GLY A 307 -2.57 -7.39 0.97
CA GLY A 307 -3.32 -8.25 1.89
C GLY A 307 -4.02 -7.50 3.03
N GLU A 308 -4.95 -8.18 3.70
CA GLU A 308 -5.80 -7.60 4.74
C GLU A 308 -5.04 -7.24 6.02
N SER A 309 -3.87 -7.84 6.24
CA SER A 309 -3.08 -7.59 7.46
C SER A 309 -2.34 -6.26 7.48
N TRP A 310 -2.41 -5.48 6.39
CA TRP A 310 -1.89 -4.12 6.30
C TRP A 310 -3.01 -3.09 6.37
N GLY A 311 -2.79 -1.98 7.06
CA GLY A 311 -3.74 -0.87 7.13
C GLY A 311 -5.07 -1.23 7.81
N GLU A 312 -6.15 -0.64 7.32
CA GLU A 312 -7.52 -0.87 7.78
C GLU A 312 -8.12 -2.02 6.95
N ASP A 313 -7.75 -3.26 7.29
CA ASP A 313 -8.16 -4.48 6.56
C ASP A 313 -7.81 -4.40 5.06
N GLY A 314 -6.61 -3.96 4.72
CA GLY A 314 -6.12 -3.76 3.35
C GLY A 314 -6.48 -2.42 2.71
N TYR A 315 -7.25 -1.57 3.41
CA TYR A 315 -7.59 -0.22 2.98
C TYR A 315 -6.78 0.83 3.73
N MET A 316 -6.81 2.05 3.20
CA MET A 316 -6.24 3.21 3.87
C MET A 316 -7.04 4.47 3.55
N ARG A 317 -7.20 5.32 4.55
CA ARG A 317 -7.75 6.66 4.38
C ARG A 317 -6.62 7.67 4.26
N ILE A 318 -6.51 8.35 3.12
CA ILE A 318 -5.48 9.36 2.84
C ILE A 318 -6.13 10.74 2.88
N GLN A 319 -5.51 11.71 3.53
CA GLN A 319 -6.01 13.09 3.61
C GLN A 319 -6.33 13.65 2.21
N ARG A 320 -7.48 14.30 2.10
CA ARG A 320 -7.96 15.00 0.89
C ARG A 320 -8.12 16.49 1.15
N GLY A 321 -7.80 17.32 0.17
CA GLY A 321 -7.89 18.78 0.29
C GLY A 321 -6.71 19.39 1.05
N GLY A 322 -5.51 18.87 0.83
CA GLY A 322 -4.26 19.39 1.40
C GLY A 322 -3.72 20.60 0.63
N GLU A 323 -2.48 21.00 0.90
CA GLU A 323 -1.85 22.16 0.25
C GLU A 323 -1.51 21.92 -1.23
N SER A 324 -1.24 20.67 -1.61
CA SER A 324 -0.90 20.28 -2.98
C SER A 324 -2.14 19.97 -3.80
N SER A 325 -2.28 20.60 -4.97
CA SER A 325 -3.35 20.26 -5.92
C SER A 325 -3.24 18.84 -6.47
N TYR A 326 -2.04 18.23 -6.42
CA TYR A 326 -1.82 16.83 -6.79
C TYR A 326 -2.21 15.83 -5.69
N GLY A 327 -2.73 16.33 -4.55
CA GLY A 327 -3.09 15.53 -3.38
C GLY A 327 -1.87 15.00 -2.62
N LEU A 328 -2.11 14.54 -1.40
CA LEU A 328 -1.08 13.88 -0.60
C LEU A 328 -0.59 12.60 -1.30
N CYS A 329 0.71 12.30 -1.19
CA CYS A 329 1.37 11.18 -1.88
C CYS A 329 1.30 11.24 -3.43
N GLY A 330 0.86 12.37 -4.01
CA GLY A 330 0.65 12.51 -5.45
C GLY A 330 -0.57 11.75 -5.98
N ILE A 331 -1.53 11.40 -5.12
CA ILE A 331 -2.70 10.56 -5.47
C ILE A 331 -3.54 11.09 -6.65
N ALA A 332 -3.52 12.41 -6.89
CA ALA A 332 -4.23 13.04 -8.01
C ALA A 332 -3.29 13.50 -9.13
N SER A 333 -2.08 12.93 -9.22
CA SER A 333 -1.10 13.26 -10.26
C SER A 333 -1.20 12.40 -11.51
N GLN A 334 -1.40 11.09 -11.36
CA GLN A 334 -1.54 10.12 -12.44
C GLN A 334 -2.67 9.16 -12.08
N ALA A 335 -3.81 9.33 -12.75
CA ALA A 335 -5.02 8.58 -12.47
C ALA A 335 -5.73 8.24 -13.77
N SER A 336 -6.26 7.03 -13.85
CA SER A 336 -6.98 6.53 -15.04
C SER A 336 -8.04 5.52 -14.64
N TYR A 337 -9.01 5.33 -15.53
CA TYR A 337 -10.12 4.42 -15.28
C TYR A 337 -10.61 3.77 -16.58
N PRO A 338 -11.06 2.50 -16.53
CA PRO A 338 -11.61 1.80 -17.67
C PRO A 338 -13.05 2.24 -17.99
N ILE A 339 -13.44 2.08 -19.25
CA ILE A 339 -14.78 2.39 -19.77
C ILE A 339 -15.40 1.10 -20.28
N ALA A 340 -16.55 0.71 -19.73
CA ALA A 340 -17.33 -0.46 -20.14
C ALA A 340 -18.70 -0.09 -20.69
#